data_AF-A0A6N8Y6F9-F1
#
_entry.id   AF-A0A6N8Y6F9-F1
#
_cell.length_a   1.000
_cell.length_b   1.000
_cell.length_c   1.000
_cell.angle_alpha   90.00
_cell.angle_beta   90.00
_cell.angle_gamma   90.00
#
_symmetry.space_group_name_H-M   'P 1'
#
loop_
_entity.id
_entity.type
_entity.pdbx_description
1 polymer ?
#
loop_
_entity_poly.entity_id
_entity_poly.type
_entity_poly.pdbx_seq_one_letter_code
_entity_poly.pdbx_strand_id
1 'polypeptide(L)'
;MGLQGVLVARSRFLPCLVSCGRVSCGRDELRRSGFPCGPRERYRAAAWRRGRIDMRDPVRLLIFLLIVLGVVLIGFAAGRGCDRHQAKRGEHIVALLDECSIPEARRAELKEKLRTALPDAERKKVRRQLSGEVIAILEAEQFDAEAYRESLDKMFLERQRQKRRVLEVMVEIASELNWEERKALADIFRRSPKFKHLPRTN
;
A
#
# COMPACT_ATOMS: atom_id res chain seq x y z
N MET A 1 -13.64 57.58 -8.95
CA MET A 1 -14.46 56.66 -9.78
C MET A 1 -13.82 55.29 -9.67
N GLY A 2 -14.43 54.19 -9.26
CA GLY A 2 -15.78 53.83 -8.86
C GLY A 2 -15.73 52.32 -8.53
N LEU A 3 -16.47 51.91 -7.50
CA LEU A 3 -16.49 50.57 -6.90
C LEU A 3 -16.92 49.44 -7.84
N GLN A 4 -16.53 48.20 -7.49
CA GLN A 4 -17.33 46.95 -7.42
C GLN A 4 -16.38 45.75 -7.66
N GLY A 5 -16.18 44.77 -6.78
CA GLY A 5 -17.06 44.24 -5.73
C GLY A 5 -17.92 43.11 -6.29
N VAL A 6 -17.35 41.91 -6.47
CA VAL A 6 -18.14 40.68 -6.68
C VAL A 6 -17.62 39.59 -5.77
N LEU A 7 -18.46 39.28 -4.80
CA LEU A 7 -18.30 38.37 -3.67
C LEU A 7 -19.55 37.48 -3.70
N VAL A 8 -19.50 36.33 -4.37
CA VAL A 8 -20.61 35.35 -4.51
C VAL A 8 -19.96 34.00 -4.87
N ALA A 9 -20.24 32.84 -4.30
CA ALA A 9 -21.05 32.43 -3.16
C ALA A 9 -20.51 31.09 -2.65
N ARG A 10 -20.52 30.92 -1.32
CA ARG A 10 -20.49 29.63 -0.63
C ARG A 10 -21.70 28.80 -1.05
N SER A 11 -21.49 27.67 -1.72
CA SER A 11 -22.50 26.61 -1.80
C SER A 11 -22.13 25.47 -0.86
N ARG A 12 -22.93 25.36 0.20
CA ARG A 12 -22.95 24.26 1.17
C ARG A 12 -23.43 22.99 0.45
N PHE A 13 -22.62 21.94 0.46
CA PHE A 13 -23.06 20.57 0.19
C PHE A 13 -22.60 19.66 1.33
N LEU A 14 -23.48 19.51 2.31
CA LEU A 14 -23.55 18.39 3.25
C LEU A 14 -25.05 18.09 3.39
N PRO A 15 -25.50 16.94 2.91
CA PRO A 15 -26.01 15.90 3.82
C PRO A 15 -25.61 14.50 3.27
N CYS A 16 -25.48 13.39 4.00
CA CYS A 16 -26.18 12.87 5.15
C CYS A 16 -25.19 12.02 5.96
N LEU A 17 -24.88 12.42 7.20
CA LEU A 17 -24.42 11.47 8.20
C LEU A 17 -25.66 10.69 8.66
N VAL A 18 -25.73 9.43 8.24
CA VAL A 18 -26.63 8.44 8.81
C VAL A 18 -26.20 8.24 10.26
N SER A 19 -26.88 8.95 11.16
CA SER A 19 -26.95 8.59 12.57
C SER A 19 -27.63 7.24 12.68
N CYS A 20 -26.84 6.17 12.76
CA CYS A 20 -27.34 4.90 13.28
C CYS A 20 -27.49 5.08 14.79
N GLY A 21 -28.69 5.52 15.16
CA GLY A 21 -29.10 5.72 16.54
C GLY A 21 -28.90 4.43 17.32
N ARG A 22 -28.04 4.50 18.33
CA ARG A 22 -27.96 3.55 19.43
C ARG A 22 -29.26 3.70 20.23
N VAL A 23 -30.32 3.04 19.75
CA VAL A 23 -31.57 2.90 20.49
C VAL A 23 -31.28 1.98 21.66
N SER A 24 -31.16 2.58 22.84
CA SER A 24 -31.32 1.88 24.10
C SER A 24 -32.73 1.29 24.12
N CYS A 25 -32.86 0.01 23.76
CA CYS A 25 -34.09 -0.74 24.00
C CYS A 25 -34.33 -0.77 25.51
N GLY A 26 -35.29 0.05 25.94
CA GLY A 26 -35.89 0.02 27.25
C GLY A 26 -36.38 -1.39 27.55
N ARG A 27 -35.78 -1.98 28.57
CA ARG A 27 -36.19 -3.22 29.20
C ARG A 27 -37.36 -2.87 30.10
N ASP A 28 -38.60 -2.78 29.61
CA ASP A 28 -39.79 -2.73 30.49
C ASP A 28 -41.18 -2.89 29.82
N GLU A 29 -41.32 -3.52 28.65
CA GLU A 29 -42.67 -3.64 28.06
C GLU A 29 -42.95 -4.86 27.18
N LEU A 30 -42.40 -6.03 27.52
CA LEU A 30 -42.74 -7.30 26.87
C LEU A 30 -43.12 -8.35 27.91
N ARG A 31 -44.25 -8.10 28.58
CA ARG A 31 -44.90 -9.03 29.51
C ARG A 31 -46.37 -9.25 29.13
N ARG A 32 -46.65 -9.59 27.86
CA ARG A 32 -48.03 -9.97 27.46
C ARG A 32 -48.20 -10.87 26.23
N SER A 33 -47.13 -11.37 25.61
CA SER A 33 -47.24 -12.42 24.60
C SER A 33 -46.72 -13.74 25.17
N GLY A 34 -47.66 -14.64 25.46
CA GLY A 34 -47.39 -16.01 25.90
C GLY A 34 -46.77 -16.86 24.80
N PHE A 35 -45.49 -16.64 24.50
CA PHE A 35 -44.70 -17.56 23.70
C PHE A 35 -43.98 -18.55 24.62
N PRO A 36 -44.12 -19.87 24.40
CA PRO A 36 -43.38 -20.87 25.16
C PRO A 36 -41.89 -20.75 24.83
N CYS A 37 -41.10 -20.27 25.80
CA CYS A 37 -39.65 -20.33 25.77
C CYS A 37 -39.21 -21.81 25.66
N GLY A 38 -38.74 -22.20 24.47
CA GLY A 38 -38.19 -23.53 24.23
C GLY A 38 -36.92 -23.80 25.05
N PRO A 39 -36.69 -25.05 25.50
CA PRO A 39 -35.52 -25.41 26.30
C PRO A 39 -34.30 -25.56 25.39
N ARG A 40 -33.65 -24.45 25.02
CA ARG A 40 -32.44 -24.49 24.16
C ARG A 40 -31.23 -23.71 24.69
N GLU A 41 -31.21 -23.35 25.98
CA GLU A 41 -30.10 -22.60 26.58
C GLU A 41 -29.41 -23.28 27.78
N ARG A 42 -29.53 -24.61 27.94
CA ARG A 42 -28.81 -25.34 29.02
C ARG A 42 -27.46 -25.97 28.62
N TYR A 43 -26.99 -25.82 27.39
CA TYR A 43 -25.76 -26.48 26.93
C TYR A 43 -24.54 -25.58 26.66
N ARG A 44 -24.62 -24.25 26.88
CA ARG A 44 -23.46 -23.35 26.59
C ARG A 44 -22.61 -22.95 27.80
N ALA A 45 -22.98 -23.32 29.02
CA ALA A 45 -22.27 -22.87 30.22
C ALA A 45 -21.19 -23.84 30.75
N ALA A 46 -20.97 -25.01 30.12
CA ALA A 46 -20.09 -26.05 30.68
C ALA A 46 -18.74 -26.25 29.96
N ALA A 47 -18.46 -25.57 28.84
CA ALA A 47 -17.28 -25.88 28.00
C ALA A 47 -16.02 -25.02 28.25
N TRP A 48 -16.05 -24.03 29.15
CA TRP A 48 -14.93 -23.10 29.36
C TRP A 48 -14.07 -23.40 30.59
N ARG A 49 -14.14 -24.61 31.16
CA ARG A 49 -13.23 -25.01 32.24
C ARG A 49 -11.98 -25.71 31.68
N ARG A 50 -10.89 -24.93 31.66
CA ARG A 50 -9.49 -25.34 31.85
C ARG A 50 -8.93 -26.36 30.87
N GLY A 51 -8.50 -25.87 29.71
CA GLY A 51 -7.31 -26.41 29.05
C GLY A 51 -6.08 -25.63 29.52
N ARG A 52 -5.51 -25.97 30.69
CA ARG A 52 -4.14 -25.58 31.01
C ARG A 52 -3.27 -26.41 30.07
N ILE A 53 -2.62 -25.77 29.09
CA ILE A 53 -1.82 -26.47 28.08
C ILE A 53 -0.60 -27.04 28.79
N ASP A 54 -0.67 -28.29 29.23
CA ASP A 54 0.48 -29.03 29.71
C ASP A 54 1.32 -29.43 28.49
N MET A 55 2.46 -28.77 28.29
CA MET A 55 3.38 -28.98 27.16
C MET A 55 4.22 -30.28 27.29
N ARG A 56 3.87 -31.18 28.21
CA ARG A 56 4.60 -32.45 28.43
C ARG A 56 4.31 -33.53 27.38
N ASP A 57 3.29 -33.36 26.54
CA ASP A 57 3.00 -34.33 25.50
C ASP A 57 3.92 -34.13 24.29
N PRO A 58 4.77 -35.12 23.93
CA PRO A 58 5.74 -34.98 22.84
C PRO A 58 5.07 -34.68 21.50
N VAL A 59 3.84 -35.18 21.29
CA VAL A 59 3.04 -34.91 20.08
C VAL A 59 2.62 -33.44 19.98
N ARG A 60 2.22 -32.82 21.10
CA ARG A 60 1.81 -31.40 21.11
C ARG A 60 3.00 -30.47 20.89
N LEU A 61 4.15 -30.84 21.45
CA LEU A 61 5.40 -30.11 21.25
C LEU A 61 5.83 -30.18 19.78
N LEU A 62 5.69 -31.34 19.13
CA LEU A 62 5.99 -31.52 17.70
C LEU A 62 5.06 -30.67 16.80
N ILE A 63 3.76 -30.63 17.11
CA ILE A 63 2.80 -29.80 16.37
C ILE A 63 3.14 -28.31 16.53
N PHE A 64 3.44 -27.85 17.74
CA PHE A 64 3.86 -26.48 17.98
C PHE A 64 5.12 -26.13 17.20
N LEU A 65 6.12 -27.02 17.20
CA LEU A 65 7.38 -26.85 16.48
C LEU A 65 7.18 -26.78 14.97
N LEU A 66 6.29 -27.60 14.41
CA LEU A 66 5.90 -27.56 12.99
C LEU A 66 5.21 -26.25 12.62
N ILE A 67 4.32 -25.74 13.47
CA ILE A 67 3.64 -24.46 13.24
C ILE A 67 4.65 -23.32 13.26
N VAL A 68 5.51 -23.26 14.28
CA VAL A 68 6.57 -22.24 14.39
C VAL A 68 7.50 -22.31 13.18
N LEU A 69 7.95 -23.51 12.80
CA LEU A 69 8.80 -23.70 11.62
C LEU A 69 8.10 -23.25 10.34
N GLY A 70 6.81 -23.54 10.17
CA GLY A 70 6.02 -23.09 9.03
C GLY A 70 5.94 -21.57 8.93
N VAL A 71 5.69 -20.89 10.04
CA VAL A 71 5.65 -19.42 10.09
C VAL A 71 7.03 -18.82 9.77
N VAL A 72 8.10 -19.40 10.30
CA VAL A 72 9.49 -18.98 10.00
C VAL A 72 9.82 -19.18 8.53
N LEU A 73 9.45 -20.32 7.94
CA LEU A 73 9.67 -20.60 6.51
C LEU A 73 8.87 -19.65 5.60
N ILE A 74 7.61 -19.38 5.94
CA ILE A 74 6.77 -18.43 5.20
C ILE A 74 7.35 -17.02 5.31
N GLY A 75 7.76 -16.59 6.51
CA GLY A 75 8.41 -15.29 6.73
C GLY A 75 9.72 -15.15 5.95
N PHE A 76 10.54 -16.20 5.91
CA PHE A 76 11.79 -16.22 5.16
C PHE A 76 11.57 -16.20 3.64
N ALA A 77 10.60 -16.97 3.14
CA ALA A 77 10.21 -16.98 1.73
C ALA A 77 9.63 -15.62 1.30
N ALA A 78 8.76 -15.02 2.13
CA ALA A 78 8.18 -13.71 1.88
C ALA A 78 9.24 -12.59 1.92
N GLY A 79 10.20 -12.66 2.86
CA GLY A 79 11.32 -11.73 2.96
C GLY A 79 12.21 -11.74 1.72
N ARG A 80 12.55 -12.93 1.19
CA ARG A 80 13.32 -13.04 -0.06
C ARG A 80 12.52 -12.72 -1.32
N GLY A 81 11.22 -13.01 -1.33
CA GLY A 81 10.32 -12.70 -2.44
C GLY A 81 10.07 -11.19 -2.61
N CYS A 82 9.87 -10.46 -1.51
CA CYS A 82 9.62 -9.02 -1.54
C CYS A 82 10.83 -8.21 -2.04
N ASP A 83 12.05 -8.63 -1.70
CA ASP A 83 13.28 -7.96 -2.13
C ASP A 83 13.49 -8.08 -3.66
N ARG A 84 13.13 -9.21 -4.26
CA ARG A 84 13.18 -9.40 -5.72
C ARG A 84 12.08 -8.64 -6.47
N HIS A 85 10.90 -8.43 -5.87
CA HIS A 85 9.80 -7.74 -6.55
C HIS A 85 9.98 -6.22 -6.67
N GLN A 86 10.75 -5.59 -5.79
CA GLN A 86 11.02 -4.15 -5.90
C GLN A 86 12.08 -3.82 -6.97
N ALA A 87 13.14 -4.62 -7.08
CA ALA A 87 14.14 -4.49 -8.15
C ALA A 87 13.48 -4.62 -9.54
N LYS A 88 12.54 -5.57 -9.68
CA LYS A 88 11.76 -5.76 -10.91
C LYS A 88 10.94 -4.54 -11.35
N ARG A 89 10.65 -3.56 -10.48
CA ARG A 89 9.85 -2.39 -10.88
C ARG A 89 10.62 -1.43 -11.78
N GLY A 90 11.91 -1.22 -11.52
CA GLY A 90 12.78 -0.42 -12.39
C GLY A 90 13.05 -1.15 -13.71
N GLU A 91 13.37 -2.45 -13.61
CA GLU A 91 13.59 -3.31 -14.77
C GLU A 91 12.36 -3.41 -15.68
N HIS A 92 11.15 -3.29 -15.16
CA HIS A 92 9.95 -3.32 -15.99
C HIS A 92 9.87 -2.12 -16.95
N ILE A 93 10.32 -0.92 -16.54
CA ILE A 93 10.33 0.24 -17.46
C ILE A 93 11.40 0.03 -18.53
N VAL A 94 12.55 -0.51 -18.13
CA VAL A 94 13.63 -0.91 -19.05
C VAL A 94 13.18 -2.01 -20.02
N ALA A 95 12.35 -2.96 -19.57
CA ALA A 95 11.81 -4.02 -20.40
C ALA A 95 10.71 -3.53 -21.37
N LEU A 96 9.96 -2.48 -21.02
CA LEU A 96 9.00 -1.89 -21.95
C LEU A 96 9.69 -1.26 -23.18
N LEU A 97 10.94 -0.81 -23.04
CA LEU A 97 11.75 -0.38 -24.18
C LEU A 97 12.10 -1.53 -25.13
N ASP A 98 12.08 -2.79 -24.66
CA ASP A 98 12.31 -3.95 -25.53
C ASP A 98 11.15 -4.26 -26.48
N GLU A 99 9.95 -3.84 -26.10
CA GLU A 99 8.74 -3.98 -26.92
C GLU A 99 8.61 -2.84 -27.95
N CYS A 100 9.47 -1.82 -27.86
CA CYS A 100 9.38 -0.60 -28.66
C CYS A 100 10.12 -0.74 -29.99
N SER A 101 9.50 -0.39 -31.12
CA SER A 101 10.08 -0.48 -32.47
C SER A 101 11.16 0.59 -32.76
N ILE A 102 12.03 0.86 -31.79
CA ILE A 102 13.16 1.79 -31.86
C ILE A 102 14.40 1.00 -32.33
N PRO A 103 15.31 1.61 -33.14
CA PRO A 103 16.56 0.98 -33.54
C PRO A 103 17.38 0.47 -32.35
N GLU A 104 18.00 -0.71 -32.47
CA GLU A 104 18.70 -1.38 -31.35
C GLU A 104 19.79 -0.51 -30.71
N ALA A 105 20.56 0.23 -31.52
CA ALA A 105 21.61 1.12 -31.03
C ALA A 105 21.06 2.21 -30.11
N ARG A 106 19.94 2.86 -30.49
CA ARG A 106 19.27 3.86 -29.64
C ARG A 106 18.60 3.22 -28.43
N ARG A 107 18.06 2.01 -28.57
CA ARG A 107 17.43 1.29 -27.47
C ARG A 107 18.44 1.01 -26.35
N ALA A 108 19.66 0.61 -26.68
CA ALA A 108 20.72 0.36 -25.70
C ALA A 108 21.07 1.63 -24.91
N GLU A 109 21.26 2.76 -25.59
CA GLU A 109 21.55 4.06 -24.97
C GLU A 109 20.43 4.50 -24.03
N LEU A 110 19.18 4.42 -24.47
CA LEU A 110 18.00 4.77 -23.66
C LEU A 110 17.88 3.89 -22.40
N LYS A 111 18.18 2.59 -22.51
CA LYS A 111 18.19 1.69 -21.35
C LYS A 111 19.29 2.05 -20.36
N GLU A 112 20.45 2.45 -20.85
CA GLU A 112 21.56 2.88 -19.97
C GLU A 112 21.21 4.16 -19.22
N LYS A 113 20.66 5.17 -19.91
CA LYS A 113 20.13 6.40 -19.29
C LYS A 113 19.08 6.08 -18.22
N LEU A 114 18.18 5.12 -18.48
CA LEU A 114 17.17 4.71 -17.50
C LEU A 114 17.79 3.99 -16.29
N ARG A 115 18.78 3.12 -16.50
CA ARG A 115 19.44 2.36 -15.43
C ARG A 115 20.26 3.26 -14.52
N THR A 116 20.97 4.24 -15.10
CA THR A 116 21.73 5.24 -14.33
C THR A 116 20.81 6.17 -13.53
N ALA A 117 19.65 6.53 -14.09
CA ALA A 117 18.63 7.33 -13.41
C ALA A 117 17.87 6.57 -12.29
N LEU A 118 17.90 5.23 -12.30
CA LEU A 118 17.23 4.36 -11.33
C LEU A 118 18.26 3.64 -10.43
N PRO A 119 19.11 4.35 -9.65
CA PRO A 119 20.07 3.69 -8.78
C PRO A 119 19.35 2.98 -7.63
N ASP A 120 19.10 1.68 -7.82
CA ASP A 120 18.29 0.88 -6.89
C ASP A 120 19.00 0.68 -5.54
N ALA A 121 20.34 0.71 -5.52
CA ALA A 121 21.13 0.47 -4.30
C ALA A 121 21.00 1.60 -3.28
N GLU A 122 21.26 2.85 -3.67
CA GLU A 122 21.14 4.01 -2.78
C GLU A 122 19.69 4.24 -2.35
N ARG A 123 18.77 4.14 -3.31
CA ARG A 123 17.34 4.21 -3.04
C ARG A 123 16.90 3.19 -1.99
N LYS A 124 17.39 1.95 -2.07
CA LYS A 124 17.09 0.90 -1.10
C LYS A 124 17.69 1.22 0.28
N LYS A 125 18.90 1.79 0.33
CA LYS A 125 19.53 2.24 1.59
C LYS A 125 18.71 3.33 2.27
N VAL A 126 18.40 4.41 1.56
CA VAL A 126 17.60 5.53 2.09
C VAL A 126 16.23 5.05 2.56
N ARG A 127 15.57 4.20 1.77
CA ARG A 127 14.28 3.64 2.17
C ARG A 127 14.38 2.79 3.44
N ARG A 128 15.42 1.95 3.55
CA ARG A 128 15.66 1.13 4.75
C ARG A 128 15.92 2.01 5.98
N GLN A 129 16.71 3.06 5.83
CA GLN A 129 16.98 4.02 6.92
C GLN A 129 15.69 4.69 7.40
N LEU A 130 14.91 5.30 6.50
CA LEU A 130 13.64 5.95 6.85
C LEU A 130 12.61 4.98 7.44
N SER A 131 12.58 3.74 6.95
CA SER A 131 11.70 2.72 7.53
C SER A 131 12.17 2.30 8.93
N GLY A 132 13.49 2.25 9.15
CA GLY A 132 14.08 1.99 10.46
C GLY A 132 13.76 3.09 11.48
N GLU A 133 13.80 4.36 11.07
CA GLU A 133 13.40 5.50 11.91
C GLU A 133 11.94 5.38 12.36
N VAL A 134 11.03 5.10 11.43
CA VAL A 134 9.61 4.91 11.74
C VAL A 134 9.39 3.75 12.72
N ILE A 135 10.08 2.63 12.51
CA ILE A 135 10.00 1.46 13.40
C ILE A 135 10.54 1.82 14.79
N ALA A 136 11.69 2.52 14.87
CA ALA A 136 12.27 2.94 16.14
C ALA A 136 11.34 3.84 16.96
N ILE A 137 10.60 4.74 16.31
CA ILE A 137 9.60 5.60 16.99
C ILE A 137 8.43 4.76 17.52
N LEU A 138 8.01 3.72 16.78
CA LEU A 138 6.94 2.82 17.21
C LEU A 138 7.36 1.85 18.32
N GLU A 139 8.66 1.53 18.41
CA GLU A 139 9.23 0.65 19.44
C GLU A 139 9.60 1.39 20.74
N ALA A 140 9.61 2.72 20.73
CA ALA A 140 9.92 3.54 21.91
C ALA A 140 8.90 3.35 23.04
N GLU A 141 9.36 3.44 24.30
CA GLU A 141 8.50 3.27 25.48
C GLU A 141 7.40 4.34 25.56
N GLN A 142 7.68 5.56 25.08
CA GLN A 142 6.69 6.61 24.90
C GLN A 142 6.56 6.96 23.42
N PHE A 143 5.32 6.95 22.93
CA PHE A 143 5.02 7.26 21.54
C PHE A 143 5.04 8.78 21.29
N ASP A 144 5.97 9.24 20.46
CA ASP A 144 6.02 10.61 19.97
C ASP A 144 5.29 10.72 18.61
N ALA A 145 4.08 11.29 18.66
CA ALA A 145 3.25 11.47 17.49
C ALA A 145 3.81 12.49 16.47
N GLU A 146 4.55 13.49 16.92
CA GLU A 146 5.11 14.52 16.04
C GLU A 146 6.35 13.98 15.31
N ALA A 147 7.23 13.27 16.02
CA ALA A 147 8.36 12.57 15.40
C ALA A 147 7.89 11.56 14.35
N TYR A 148 6.82 10.82 14.64
CA TYR A 148 6.23 9.87 13.70
C TYR A 148 5.75 10.54 12.41
N ARG A 149 5.03 11.67 12.53
CA ARG A 149 4.56 12.45 11.37
C ARG A 149 5.72 12.97 10.55
N GLU A 150 6.76 13.51 11.19
CA GLU A 150 7.94 14.04 10.51
C GLU A 150 8.66 12.94 9.71
N SER A 151 8.83 11.73 10.27
CA SER A 151 9.42 10.60 9.56
C SER A 151 8.57 10.15 8.36
N LEU A 152 7.23 10.19 8.48
CA LEU A 152 6.35 9.90 7.34
C LEU A 152 6.49 10.96 6.24
N ASP A 153 6.56 12.23 6.58
CA ASP A 153 6.73 13.31 5.61
C ASP A 153 8.07 13.20 4.88
N LYS A 154 9.16 12.86 5.58
CA LYS A 154 10.45 12.53 4.97
C LYS A 154 10.32 11.39 3.95
N MET A 155 9.60 10.33 4.30
CA MET A 155 9.34 9.21 3.37
C MET A 155 8.53 9.64 2.14
N PHE A 156 7.52 10.50 2.30
CA PHE A 156 6.73 11.01 1.18
C PHE A 156 7.56 11.91 0.26
N LEU A 157 8.34 12.83 0.83
CA LEU A 157 9.23 13.72 0.09
C LEU A 157 10.26 12.94 -0.72
N GLU A 158 10.89 11.93 -0.13
CA GLU A 158 11.85 11.09 -0.87
C GLU A 158 11.17 10.31 -2.00
N ARG A 159 9.96 9.79 -1.77
CA ARG A 159 9.19 9.12 -2.82
C ARG A 159 8.84 10.10 -3.96
N GLN A 160 8.48 11.34 -3.64
CA GLN A 160 8.20 12.37 -4.64
C GLN A 160 9.46 12.77 -5.42
N ARG A 161 10.60 12.98 -4.74
CA ARG A 161 11.90 13.26 -5.36
C ARG A 161 12.29 12.17 -6.35
N GLN A 162 12.12 10.91 -5.98
CA GLN A 162 12.38 9.77 -6.87
C GLN A 162 11.45 9.77 -8.08
N LYS A 163 10.15 10.00 -7.87
CA LYS A 163 9.18 10.10 -8.97
C LYS A 163 9.54 11.23 -9.93
N ARG A 164 9.96 12.39 -9.41
CA ARG A 164 10.37 13.54 -10.22
C ARG A 164 11.60 13.22 -11.07
N ARG A 165 12.66 12.63 -10.50
CA ARG A 165 13.85 12.20 -11.26
C ARG A 165 13.52 11.27 -12.42
N VAL A 166 12.65 10.28 -12.18
CA VAL A 166 12.20 9.37 -13.24
C VAL A 166 11.42 10.12 -14.33
N LEU A 167 10.57 11.07 -13.95
CA LEU A 167 9.83 11.88 -14.92
C LEU A 167 10.75 12.79 -15.74
N GLU A 168 11.74 13.42 -15.12
CA GLU A 168 12.74 14.25 -15.81
C GLU A 168 13.48 13.45 -16.88
N VAL A 169 13.95 12.25 -16.54
CA VAL A 169 14.63 11.35 -17.49
C VAL A 169 13.68 10.89 -18.60
N MET A 170 12.41 10.63 -18.29
CA MET A 170 11.43 10.28 -19.32
C MET A 170 11.14 11.44 -20.27
N VAL A 171 11.14 12.68 -19.77
CA VAL A 171 10.99 13.89 -20.59
C VAL A 171 12.21 14.06 -21.50
N GLU A 172 13.42 13.89 -20.96
CA GLU A 172 14.66 13.93 -21.72
C GLU A 172 14.64 12.89 -22.85
N ILE A 173 14.32 11.63 -22.54
CA ILE A 173 14.17 10.56 -23.54
C ILE A 173 13.11 10.93 -24.59
N ALA A 174 11.94 11.40 -24.17
CA ALA A 174 10.89 11.78 -25.11
C ALA A 174 11.29 12.94 -26.03
N SER A 175 12.18 13.84 -25.57
CA SER A 175 12.68 14.95 -26.37
C SER A 175 13.67 14.52 -27.47
N GLU A 176 14.39 13.42 -27.26
CA GLU A 176 15.34 12.83 -28.23
C GLU A 176 14.66 11.98 -29.32
N LEU A 177 13.40 11.60 -29.08
CA LEU A 177 12.62 10.72 -29.95
C LEU A 177 11.84 11.48 -31.02
N ASN A 178 11.79 10.89 -32.22
CA ASN A 178 10.93 11.38 -33.31
C ASN A 178 9.44 11.16 -32.98
N TRP A 179 8.55 11.83 -33.71
CA TRP A 179 7.10 11.71 -33.49
C TRP A 179 6.59 10.26 -33.54
N GLU A 180 7.04 9.48 -34.52
CA GLU A 180 6.63 8.07 -34.68
C GLU A 180 7.11 7.21 -33.51
N GLU A 181 8.34 7.42 -33.05
CA GLU A 181 8.91 6.70 -31.90
C GLU A 181 8.20 7.06 -30.59
N ARG A 182 7.86 8.35 -30.40
CA ARG A 182 7.04 8.80 -29.26
C ARG A 182 5.66 8.17 -29.25
N LYS A 183 5.03 8.03 -30.43
CA LYS A 183 3.73 7.38 -30.57
C LYS A 183 3.81 5.89 -30.21
N ALA A 184 4.84 5.18 -30.69
CA ALA A 184 5.08 3.78 -30.36
C ALA A 184 5.29 3.59 -28.84
N LEU A 185 6.08 4.47 -28.24
CA LEU A 185 6.33 4.48 -26.80
C LEU A 185 5.04 4.75 -25.99
N ALA A 186 4.21 5.70 -26.43
CA ALA A 186 2.93 6.01 -25.79
C ALA A 186 1.95 4.82 -25.85
N ASP A 187 1.90 4.08 -26.96
CA ASP A 187 1.03 2.92 -27.10
C ASP A 187 1.46 1.76 -26.18
N ILE A 188 2.75 1.59 -25.92
CA ILE A 188 3.27 0.63 -24.94
C ILE A 188 2.83 1.01 -23.53
N PHE A 189 2.95 2.29 -23.15
CA PHE A 189 2.49 2.75 -21.84
C PHE A 189 0.99 2.53 -21.65
N ARG A 190 0.17 2.73 -22.69
CA ARG A 190 -1.28 2.46 -22.64
C ARG A 190 -1.61 0.98 -22.44
N ARG A 191 -0.82 0.07 -23.01
CA ARG A 191 -1.05 -1.39 -22.90
C ARG A 191 -0.61 -1.95 -21.54
N SER A 192 0.33 -1.28 -20.87
CA SER A 192 0.82 -1.75 -19.58
C SER A 192 -0.28 -1.71 -18.51
N PRO A 193 -0.51 -2.81 -17.77
CA PRO A 193 -1.59 -2.91 -16.78
C PRO A 193 -1.46 -1.88 -15.65
N LYS A 194 -0.26 -1.34 -15.43
CA LYS A 194 0.01 -0.30 -14.43
C LYS A 194 -0.54 1.08 -14.79
N PHE A 195 -0.92 1.35 -16.03
CA PHE A 195 -1.43 2.66 -16.45
C PHE A 195 -2.90 2.63 -16.85
N LYS A 196 -3.58 1.48 -16.70
CA LYS A 196 -5.01 1.31 -17.04
C LYS A 196 -5.97 2.26 -16.29
N HIS A 197 -5.53 2.81 -15.17
CA HIS A 197 -6.35 3.69 -14.32
C HIS A 197 -6.10 5.19 -14.56
N LEU A 198 -5.21 5.57 -15.48
CA LEU A 198 -5.07 6.97 -15.86
C LEU A 198 -6.28 7.38 -16.73
N PRO A 199 -6.92 8.53 -16.44
CA PRO A 199 -8.05 8.99 -17.24
C PRO A 199 -7.59 9.23 -18.68
N ARG A 200 -8.37 8.73 -19.65
CA ARG A 200 -8.18 9.05 -21.08
C ARG A 200 -8.44 10.53 -21.26
N THR A 201 -7.39 11.33 -21.45
CA THR A 201 -7.52 12.69 -21.99
C THR A 201 -7.69 12.53 -23.50
N ASN A 202 -8.90 12.81 -23.99
CA ASN A 202 -9.19 12.96 -25.43
C ASN A 202 -8.67 14.31 -25.92
#